data_AF-A0A8C6TXZ4-F1
#
_entry.id   AF-A0A8C6TXZ4-F1
#
_cell.length_a   1.000
_cell.length_b   1.000
_cell.length_c   1.000
_cell.angle_alpha   90.00
_cell.angle_beta   90.00
_cell.angle_gamma   90.00
#
_symmetry.space_group_name_H-M   'P 1'
#
loop_
_entity.id
_entity.type
_entity.pdbx_description
1 polymer ?
#
loop_
_entity_poly.entity_id
_entity_poly.type
_entity_poly.pdbx_seq_one_letter_code
_entity_poly.pdbx_strand_id
1 'polypeptide(L)'
;EKCFPVLRPAFVPSVMQLNKTLCITLICPILLVVPCMGFLPNFWSRVLTLSWDSQTHQFITERAILNVTMETLRVNHILVKSNAAMDFLSSTRSDPVFHFDSEQWDGSVGVLRQLWTQTLLSLKAREYQRARHTLGQLFHSLQDFYSHSNWVELGHGDIYLHLLHPEEPACFSLTCRDNLLLRLRRSHGDSLLTTGYFSTAHQNLRVQSKCSHGGVMDSSRALGAKGGINKDSTSPLFSPHHYLHKQAAQVATEATLAVLRDLRDTVGHKHFLNLLSVDQAPSLVFVLDTTGSMFEEITAARLRAHSIMSQRAFSPQQPGTFILVPFHDPEVGPVSETDDPQQFMQYMENLLALGGGDEPEMCLSAIQLALTHSPPLSEIFVFTDASPKDAHLFDAVKALALEKQSKVTFLLTEDPRYVSESRAKIRRRSRETLPPDRFSLYSSLSALSGGMTVFTTNSDIHKVSAIVEDNIATDKVDYTRAD
;
A
#
# COMPACT_ATOMS: atom_id res chain seq x y z
N GLU A 1 50.64 -33.69 48.03
CA GLU A 1 51.43 -32.50 48.41
C GLU A 1 52.15 -31.94 47.18
N LYS A 2 52.27 -30.60 47.12
CA LYS A 2 53.04 -29.74 46.20
C LYS A 2 52.34 -29.26 44.90
N CYS A 3 51.74 -28.08 45.06
CA CYS A 3 51.71 -26.87 44.21
C CYS A 3 51.62 -26.98 42.68
N PHE A 4 50.48 -26.54 42.13
CA PHE A 4 50.35 -26.03 40.75
C PHE A 4 50.39 -24.49 40.76
N PRO A 5 51.11 -23.83 39.83
CA PRO A 5 51.08 -22.39 39.67
C PRO A 5 49.90 -21.93 38.80
N VAL A 6 49.37 -20.76 39.16
CA VAL A 6 48.28 -20.04 38.52
C VAL A 6 48.66 -19.61 37.09
N LEU A 7 47.91 -20.06 36.09
CA LEU A 7 47.92 -19.51 34.73
C LEU A 7 46.90 -18.38 34.61
N ARG A 8 47.37 -17.20 34.16
CA ARG A 8 46.53 -16.06 33.78
C ARG A 8 45.70 -16.39 32.53
N PRO A 9 44.45 -15.91 32.40
CA PRO A 9 43.82 -15.77 31.10
C PRO A 9 44.21 -14.41 30.49
N ALA A 10 44.81 -14.48 29.31
CA ALA A 10 45.00 -13.35 28.41
C ALA A 10 43.86 -13.33 27.36
N PHE A 11 43.53 -12.12 26.90
CA PHE A 11 42.66 -11.79 25.76
C PHE A 11 41.14 -11.93 25.90
N VAL A 12 40.52 -10.81 26.26
CA VAL A 12 39.15 -10.43 25.85
C VAL A 12 39.31 -9.42 24.69
N PRO A 13 38.73 -9.63 23.50
CA PRO A 13 38.64 -8.57 22.51
C PRO A 13 37.48 -7.64 22.87
N SER A 14 37.85 -6.46 23.35
CA SER A 14 37.22 -5.15 23.21
C SER A 14 35.79 -5.10 22.67
N VAL A 15 34.85 -4.89 23.58
CA VAL A 15 33.58 -4.20 23.29
C VAL A 15 33.94 -2.84 22.70
N MET A 16 33.62 -2.60 21.42
CA MET A 16 33.68 -1.27 20.81
C MET A 16 32.84 -0.33 21.68
N GLN A 17 33.51 0.53 22.44
CA GLN A 17 32.93 1.78 22.92
C GLN A 17 32.58 2.58 21.67
N LEU A 18 31.34 2.44 21.19
CA LEU A 18 30.78 3.36 20.22
C LEU A 18 30.75 4.73 20.87
N ASN A 19 31.63 5.61 20.38
CA ASN A 19 31.76 6.99 20.78
C ASN A 19 30.38 7.66 20.71
N LYS A 20 29.83 8.11 21.85
CA LYS A 20 28.51 8.79 21.94
C LYS A 20 28.39 9.98 20.98
N THR A 21 29.52 10.55 20.58
CA THR A 21 29.62 11.67 19.64
C THR A 21 29.39 11.27 18.18
N LEU A 22 29.65 10.02 17.79
CA LEU A 22 29.50 9.55 16.40
C LEU A 22 28.05 9.17 16.05
N CYS A 23 27.27 8.70 17.04
CA CYS A 23 25.83 8.54 16.87
C CYS A 23 25.14 9.90 16.69
N ILE A 24 25.59 10.95 17.37
CA ILE A 24 24.97 12.27 17.27
C ILE A 24 25.21 12.91 15.89
N THR A 25 26.34 12.64 15.22
CA THR A 25 26.66 13.26 13.92
C THR A 25 26.03 12.55 12.72
N LEU A 26 25.75 11.24 12.80
CA LEU A 26 25.07 10.48 11.74
C LEU A 26 23.53 10.47 11.87
N ILE A 27 22.99 10.68 13.07
CA ILE A 27 21.54 10.70 13.32
C ILE A 27 20.93 12.09 13.05
N CYS A 28 21.74 13.16 13.16
CA CYS A 28 21.26 14.55 13.08
C CYS A 28 20.75 15.03 11.70
N PRO A 29 21.29 14.62 10.52
CA PRO A 29 20.77 15.13 9.26
C PRO A 29 19.43 14.47 8.83
N ILE A 30 19.06 13.32 9.39
CA ILE A 30 17.76 12.66 9.10
C ILE A 30 16.64 13.23 9.99
N LEU A 31 16.97 13.75 11.16
CA LEU A 31 16.04 14.47 12.05
C LEU A 31 15.64 15.86 11.53
N LEU A 32 16.22 16.37 10.44
CA LEU A 32 16.08 17.79 10.04
C LEU A 32 14.98 18.09 9.01
N VAL A 33 14.16 17.13 8.57
CA VAL A 33 13.32 17.35 7.37
C VAL A 33 11.81 17.17 7.53
N VAL A 34 11.26 16.83 8.70
CA VAL A 34 9.79 16.62 8.76
C VAL A 34 9.10 17.41 9.88
N PRO A 35 8.47 18.56 9.53
CA PRO A 35 7.89 19.47 10.50
C PRO A 35 6.44 19.19 10.91
N CYS A 36 5.67 18.30 10.28
CA CYS A 36 4.31 18.00 10.76
C CYS A 36 4.17 16.50 10.92
N MET A 37 4.32 16.04 12.15
CA MET A 37 4.18 14.63 12.49
C MET A 37 3.20 14.56 13.65
N GLY A 38 2.05 13.95 13.44
CA GLY A 38 1.26 13.44 14.55
C GLY A 38 1.91 12.26 15.23
N PHE A 39 1.14 11.23 15.52
CA PHE A 39 1.74 9.99 16.00
C PHE A 39 2.93 9.61 15.11
N LEU A 40 3.97 9.01 15.69
CA LEU A 40 5.12 8.58 14.88
C LEU A 40 4.63 7.73 13.68
N PRO A 41 5.18 7.90 12.47
CA PRO A 41 4.59 7.35 11.24
C PRO A 41 4.62 5.81 11.24
N ASN A 42 5.75 5.24 11.63
CA ASN A 42 6.02 3.81 11.48
C ASN A 42 7.02 3.27 12.51
N PHE A 43 7.31 1.97 12.43
CA PHE A 43 8.26 1.33 13.34
C PHE A 43 9.63 2.03 13.40
N TRP A 44 10.19 2.45 12.26
CA TRP A 44 11.52 3.07 12.20
C TRP A 44 11.59 4.39 12.95
N SER A 45 10.52 5.17 12.94
CA SER A 45 10.48 6.40 13.74
C SER A 45 10.60 6.14 15.25
N ARG A 46 10.05 5.04 15.79
CA ARG A 46 10.24 4.66 17.21
C ARG A 46 11.70 4.36 17.54
N VAL A 47 12.40 3.73 16.61
CA VAL A 47 13.84 3.44 16.73
C VAL A 47 14.63 4.74 16.77
N LEU A 48 14.33 5.68 15.87
CA LEU A 48 15.02 6.97 15.77
C LEU A 48 14.78 7.87 16.99
N THR A 49 13.57 7.84 17.55
CA THR A 49 13.20 8.65 18.73
C THR A 49 13.51 7.97 20.07
N LEU A 50 14.00 6.71 20.04
CA LEU A 50 14.21 5.86 21.21
C LEU A 50 12.95 5.70 22.09
N SER A 51 11.77 5.82 21.48
CA SER A 51 10.47 5.80 22.16
C SER A 51 9.74 4.48 21.91
N TRP A 52 10.33 3.39 22.41
CA TRP A 52 9.87 2.01 22.17
C TRP A 52 8.42 1.77 22.58
N ASP A 53 7.88 2.48 23.57
CA ASP A 53 6.48 2.33 24.00
C ASP A 53 5.47 3.18 23.22
N SER A 54 5.91 3.91 22.18
CA SER A 54 5.03 4.75 21.37
C SER A 54 4.20 3.94 20.37
N GLN A 55 2.94 4.32 20.23
CA GLN A 55 2.01 3.81 19.23
C GLN A 55 2.07 4.73 18.01
N THR A 56 2.29 4.14 16.83
CA THR A 56 2.46 4.84 15.56
C THR A 56 1.15 4.91 14.78
N HIS A 57 1.06 5.79 13.77
CA HIS A 57 -0.03 5.76 12.78
C HIS A 57 -0.23 4.36 12.20
N GLN A 58 0.88 3.73 11.82
CA GLN A 58 0.90 2.34 11.38
C GLN A 58 0.24 1.40 12.40
N PHE A 59 0.68 1.44 13.66
CA PHE A 59 0.18 0.53 14.70
C PHE A 59 -1.30 0.77 15.03
N ILE A 60 -1.73 2.03 15.14
CA ILE A 60 -3.13 2.40 15.40
C ILE A 60 -4.03 1.87 14.28
N THR A 61 -3.61 2.05 13.03
CA THR A 61 -4.36 1.58 11.84
C THR A 61 -4.41 0.06 11.76
N GLU A 62 -3.25 -0.61 11.93
CA GLU A 62 -3.15 -2.07 11.97
C GLU A 62 -4.09 -2.65 13.02
N ARG A 63 -4.02 -2.12 14.25
CA ARG A 63 -4.85 -2.58 15.36
C ARG A 63 -6.35 -2.36 15.10
N ALA A 64 -6.74 -1.25 14.49
CA ALA A 64 -8.13 -0.99 14.12
C ALA A 64 -8.62 -1.98 13.04
N ILE A 65 -7.82 -2.25 12.01
CA ILE A 65 -8.15 -3.23 10.96
C ILE A 65 -8.31 -4.62 11.57
N LEU A 66 -7.32 -5.10 12.34
CA LEU A 66 -7.34 -6.42 12.99
C LEU A 66 -8.59 -6.61 13.86
N ASN A 67 -9.04 -5.56 14.55
CA ASN A 67 -10.23 -5.60 15.39
C ASN A 67 -11.52 -5.74 14.56
N VAL A 68 -11.62 -5.07 13.42
CA VAL A 68 -12.82 -5.15 12.58
C VAL A 68 -12.86 -6.41 11.72
N THR A 69 -11.72 -6.94 11.31
CA THR A 69 -11.64 -8.13 10.46
C THR A 69 -11.58 -9.43 11.25
N MET A 70 -11.14 -9.39 12.53
CA MET A 70 -10.80 -10.57 13.34
C MET A 70 -9.76 -11.50 12.68
N GLU A 71 -9.07 -11.03 11.64
CA GLU A 71 -8.02 -11.77 10.95
C GLU A 71 -6.64 -11.34 11.43
N THR A 72 -5.83 -12.29 11.89
CA THR A 72 -4.49 -12.03 12.44
C THR A 72 -3.40 -11.88 11.38
N LEU A 73 -3.65 -12.19 10.10
CA LEU A 73 -2.58 -12.47 9.14
C LEU A 73 -2.53 -11.57 7.90
N ARG A 74 -3.55 -10.74 7.61
CA ARG A 74 -3.59 -9.91 6.40
C ARG A 74 -4.01 -8.47 6.68
N VAL A 75 -3.09 -7.71 7.27
CA VAL A 75 -3.23 -6.25 7.32
C VAL A 75 -3.07 -5.69 5.91
N ASN A 76 -4.00 -4.83 5.50
CA ASN A 76 -3.90 -4.12 4.24
C ASN A 76 -2.71 -3.14 4.22
N HIS A 77 -1.63 -3.53 3.54
CA HIS A 77 -0.38 -2.77 3.56
C HIS A 77 -0.53 -1.38 2.89
N ILE A 78 -1.43 -1.22 1.93
CA ILE A 78 -1.60 0.02 1.16
C ILE A 78 -2.30 1.08 2.00
N LEU A 79 -3.35 0.69 2.73
CA LEU A 79 -4.07 1.58 3.64
C LEU A 79 -3.13 2.10 4.75
N VAL A 80 -2.37 1.19 5.36
CA VAL A 80 -1.38 1.51 6.41
C VAL A 80 -0.25 2.38 5.87
N LYS A 81 0.33 2.04 4.71
CA LYS A 81 1.34 2.86 4.02
C LYS A 81 0.81 4.26 3.73
N SER A 82 -0.43 4.36 3.23
CA SER A 82 -1.03 5.63 2.85
C SER A 82 -1.27 6.54 4.04
N ASN A 83 -1.65 6.00 5.20
CA ASN A 83 -1.72 6.76 6.43
C ASN A 83 -0.34 7.31 6.82
N ALA A 84 0.65 6.42 6.99
CA ALA A 84 1.99 6.83 7.41
C ALA A 84 2.72 7.72 6.37
N ALA A 85 2.35 7.65 5.08
CA ALA A 85 2.98 8.44 4.03
C ALA A 85 2.66 9.94 4.10
N MET A 86 1.53 10.33 4.70
CA MET A 86 1.08 11.72 4.79
C MET A 86 2.12 12.65 5.42
N ASP A 87 2.85 12.11 6.40
CA ASP A 87 3.97 12.74 7.06
C ASP A 87 5.18 13.02 6.13
N PHE A 88 5.33 12.27 5.04
CA PHE A 88 6.52 12.37 4.17
C PHE A 88 6.23 13.06 2.82
N LEU A 89 4.98 13.06 2.37
CA LEU A 89 4.60 13.61 1.08
C LEU A 89 4.76 15.13 1.07
N SER A 90 5.45 15.66 0.06
CA SER A 90 5.69 17.11 -0.08
C SER A 90 4.42 17.95 -0.11
N SER A 91 3.30 17.38 -0.56
CA SER A 91 1.99 18.02 -0.63
C SER A 91 1.26 18.13 0.70
N THR A 92 1.56 17.27 1.68
CA THR A 92 0.78 17.17 2.93
C THR A 92 1.62 17.39 4.18
N ARG A 93 2.90 16.97 4.20
CA ARG A 93 3.84 17.00 5.35
C ARG A 93 4.06 18.34 6.06
N SER A 94 3.51 19.43 5.53
CA SER A 94 3.67 20.79 6.05
C SER A 94 2.37 21.59 5.96
N ASP A 95 1.27 20.92 5.61
CA ASP A 95 -0.04 21.54 5.49
C ASP A 95 -0.82 21.35 6.81
N PRO A 96 -1.04 22.42 7.59
CA PRO A 96 -1.70 22.31 8.89
C PRO A 96 -3.13 21.76 8.80
N VAL A 97 -3.77 21.85 7.63
CA VAL A 97 -5.12 21.35 7.41
C VAL A 97 -5.17 19.82 7.52
N PHE A 98 -4.19 19.11 6.96
CA PHE A 98 -4.13 17.65 7.01
C PHE A 98 -3.71 17.11 8.38
N HIS A 99 -3.05 17.94 9.19
CA HIS A 99 -2.49 17.57 10.49
C HIS A 99 -3.27 18.14 11.69
N PHE A 100 -4.45 18.74 11.48
CA PHE A 100 -5.23 19.39 12.55
C PHE A 100 -4.45 20.45 13.35
N ASP A 101 -3.54 21.15 12.69
CA ASP A 101 -2.68 22.15 13.31
C ASP A 101 -3.19 23.57 13.13
N SER A 102 -2.61 24.49 13.89
CA SER A 102 -2.72 25.94 13.73
C SER A 102 -4.15 26.48 13.77
N GLU A 103 -5.05 25.81 14.50
CA GLU A 103 -6.47 26.16 14.63
C GLU A 103 -7.23 26.17 13.30
N GLN A 104 -6.74 25.47 12.27
CA GLN A 104 -7.38 25.39 10.94
C GLN A 104 -8.56 24.40 10.91
N TRP A 105 -9.42 24.49 11.93
CA TRP A 105 -10.50 23.53 12.20
C TRP A 105 -11.43 23.30 11.03
N ASP A 106 -12.03 24.37 10.50
CA ASP A 106 -13.01 24.28 9.42
C ASP A 106 -12.38 23.67 8.16
N GLY A 107 -11.11 23.98 7.90
CA GLY A 107 -10.33 23.36 6.84
C GLY A 107 -10.13 21.87 7.08
N SER A 108 -9.66 21.49 8.27
CA SER A 108 -9.34 20.10 8.62
C SER A 108 -10.58 19.20 8.62
N VAL A 109 -11.69 19.68 9.19
CA VAL A 109 -12.99 19.01 9.14
C VAL A 109 -13.52 18.92 7.70
N GLY A 110 -13.35 19.99 6.91
CA GLY A 110 -13.69 19.99 5.49
C GLY A 110 -12.94 18.92 4.71
N VAL A 111 -11.62 18.81 4.91
CA VAL A 111 -10.78 17.78 4.29
C VAL A 111 -11.16 16.38 4.75
N LEU A 112 -11.36 16.14 6.05
CA LEU A 112 -11.84 14.84 6.54
C LEU A 112 -13.12 14.38 5.84
N ARG A 113 -14.11 15.28 5.74
CA ARG A 113 -15.41 14.98 5.09
C ARG A 113 -15.27 14.78 3.58
N GLN A 114 -14.38 15.53 2.95
CA GLN A 114 -14.05 15.34 1.53
C GLN A 114 -13.41 13.97 1.30
N LEU A 115 -12.43 13.58 2.10
CA LEU A 115 -11.77 12.28 2.01
C LEU A 115 -12.76 11.14 2.27
N TRP A 116 -13.69 11.30 3.21
CA TRP A 116 -14.78 10.35 3.44
C TRP A 116 -15.64 10.18 2.18
N THR A 117 -16.10 11.30 1.61
CA THR A 117 -16.93 11.31 0.41
C THR A 117 -16.20 10.66 -0.78
N GLN A 118 -14.93 11.01 -0.98
CA GLN A 118 -14.09 10.43 -2.04
C GLN A 118 -13.86 8.93 -1.84
N THR A 119 -13.71 8.47 -0.60
CA THR A 119 -13.59 7.05 -0.28
C THR A 119 -14.88 6.31 -0.67
N LEU A 120 -16.04 6.84 -0.29
CA LEU A 120 -17.34 6.26 -0.66
C LEU A 120 -17.56 6.24 -2.17
N LEU A 121 -17.21 7.30 -2.89
CA LEU A 121 -17.32 7.36 -4.35
C LEU A 121 -16.39 6.32 -5.02
N SER A 122 -15.15 6.22 -4.56
CA SER A 122 -14.17 5.25 -5.07
C SER A 122 -14.65 3.81 -4.84
N LEU A 123 -15.23 3.52 -3.68
CA LEU A 123 -15.80 2.20 -3.38
C LEU A 123 -17.00 1.84 -4.27
N LYS A 124 -17.88 2.81 -4.53
CA LYS A 124 -19.00 2.63 -5.47
C LYS A 124 -18.51 2.40 -6.90
N ALA A 125 -17.44 3.06 -7.30
CA ALA A 125 -16.77 2.87 -8.59
C ALA A 125 -15.90 1.60 -8.65
N ARG A 126 -15.81 0.80 -7.57
CA ARG A 126 -14.91 -0.36 -7.43
C ARG A 126 -13.42 -0.01 -7.57
N GLU A 127 -13.05 1.27 -7.42
CA GLU A 127 -11.66 1.74 -7.36
C GLU A 127 -11.07 1.50 -5.96
N TYR A 128 -10.95 0.24 -5.54
CA TYR A 128 -10.51 -0.12 -4.18
C TYR A 128 -9.12 0.42 -3.84
N GLN A 129 -8.23 0.51 -4.82
CA GLN A 129 -6.89 1.06 -4.63
C GLN A 129 -6.92 2.54 -4.26
N ARG A 130 -7.72 3.33 -4.99
CA ARG A 130 -7.94 4.74 -4.69
C ARG A 130 -8.63 4.91 -3.34
N ALA A 131 -9.65 4.09 -3.07
CA ALA A 131 -10.36 4.09 -1.79
C ALA A 131 -9.41 3.84 -0.60
N ARG A 132 -8.47 2.90 -0.72
CA ARG A 132 -7.45 2.65 0.32
C ARG A 132 -6.53 3.85 0.54
N HIS A 133 -6.13 4.52 -0.54
CA HIS A 133 -5.28 5.70 -0.44
C HIS A 133 -6.01 6.82 0.31
N THR A 134 -7.18 7.21 -0.18
CA THR A 134 -8.00 8.26 0.41
C THR A 134 -8.41 7.96 1.86
N LEU A 135 -8.76 6.70 2.17
CA LEU A 135 -9.07 6.29 3.54
C LEU A 135 -7.84 6.35 4.46
N GLY A 136 -6.65 6.03 3.95
CA GLY A 136 -5.41 6.17 4.71
C GLY A 136 -5.11 7.62 5.07
N GLN A 137 -5.34 8.55 4.12
CA GLN A 137 -5.23 9.98 4.38
C GLN A 137 -6.25 10.45 5.43
N LEU A 138 -7.49 9.94 5.37
CA LEU A 138 -8.52 10.23 6.37
C LEU A 138 -8.09 9.75 7.75
N PHE A 139 -7.58 8.53 7.87
CA PHE A 139 -7.10 7.98 9.14
C PHE A 139 -5.95 8.79 9.72
N HIS A 140 -5.02 9.24 8.88
CA HIS A 140 -3.93 10.10 9.31
C HIS A 140 -4.46 11.37 9.99
N SER A 141 -5.25 12.17 9.27
CA SER A 141 -5.83 13.41 9.80
C SER A 141 -6.70 13.17 11.03
N LEU A 142 -7.49 12.09 11.04
CA LEU A 142 -8.32 11.73 12.21
C LEU A 142 -7.48 11.40 13.44
N GLN A 143 -6.35 10.72 13.26
CA GLN A 143 -5.45 10.36 14.34
C GLN A 143 -4.73 11.60 14.87
N ASP A 144 -4.28 12.49 13.99
CA ASP A 144 -3.61 13.76 14.34
C ASP A 144 -4.49 14.68 15.19
N PHE A 145 -5.80 14.69 14.97
CA PHE A 145 -6.71 15.42 15.85
C PHE A 145 -6.51 15.07 17.33
N TYR A 146 -6.34 13.80 17.67
CA TYR A 146 -6.19 13.38 19.07
C TYR A 146 -4.78 13.62 19.63
N SER A 147 -3.74 13.72 18.78
CA SER A 147 -2.39 14.09 19.22
C SER A 147 -2.21 15.60 19.32
N HIS A 148 -2.87 16.39 18.47
CA HIS A 148 -2.62 17.84 18.31
C HIS A 148 -3.68 18.74 18.92
N SER A 149 -4.84 18.22 19.33
CA SER A 149 -5.86 18.98 20.06
C SER A 149 -5.72 18.84 21.58
N ASN A 150 -6.45 19.67 22.33
CA ASN A 150 -6.61 19.52 23.79
C ASN A 150 -7.66 18.48 24.21
N TRP A 151 -8.21 17.68 23.30
CA TRP A 151 -9.36 16.79 23.58
C TRP A 151 -9.13 15.89 24.80
N VAL A 152 -7.95 15.28 24.88
CA VAL A 152 -7.58 14.36 25.98
C VAL A 152 -7.28 15.14 27.27
N GLU A 153 -6.71 16.34 27.15
CA GLU A 153 -6.44 17.26 28.27
C GLU A 153 -7.73 17.76 28.93
N LEU A 154 -8.82 17.88 28.16
CA LEU A 154 -10.15 18.21 28.67
C LEU A 154 -10.77 17.05 29.50
N GLY A 155 -10.11 15.89 29.54
CA GLY A 155 -10.57 14.72 30.28
C GLY A 155 -11.51 13.81 29.47
N HIS A 156 -11.66 14.07 28.17
CA HIS A 156 -12.44 13.20 27.30
C HIS A 156 -11.67 11.89 27.02
N GLY A 157 -12.37 10.77 27.18
CA GLY A 157 -11.86 9.42 26.91
C GLY A 157 -12.58 8.73 25.76
N ASP A 158 -13.49 9.45 25.11
CA ASP A 158 -14.42 9.01 24.07
C ASP A 158 -14.15 9.74 22.75
N ILE A 159 -14.70 9.20 21.66
CA ILE A 159 -14.49 9.73 20.30
C ILE A 159 -15.23 11.07 20.12
N TYR A 160 -14.61 12.01 19.41
CA TYR A 160 -15.28 13.26 19.04
C TYR A 160 -16.19 13.05 17.82
N LEU A 161 -17.47 12.79 18.07
CA LEU A 161 -18.49 12.41 17.07
C LEU A 161 -18.67 13.44 15.93
N HIS A 162 -18.36 14.72 16.18
CA HIS A 162 -18.68 15.82 15.27
C HIS A 162 -17.68 16.02 14.10
N LEU A 163 -16.54 15.32 14.09
CA LEU A 163 -15.59 15.40 12.96
C LEU A 163 -16.25 14.97 11.65
N LEU A 164 -17.03 13.89 11.69
CA LEU A 164 -17.69 13.32 10.52
C LEU A 164 -19.18 13.66 10.44
N HIS A 165 -19.82 14.06 11.55
CA HIS A 165 -21.25 14.41 11.60
C HIS A 165 -21.47 15.88 11.99
N PRO A 166 -22.22 16.69 11.22
CA PRO A 166 -22.26 18.15 11.34
C PRO A 166 -23.15 18.73 12.45
N GLU A 167 -23.57 17.95 13.44
CA GLU A 167 -24.73 18.31 14.28
C GLU A 167 -24.51 19.49 15.26
N GLU A 168 -23.28 19.93 15.59
CA GLU A 168 -23.08 21.10 16.46
C GLU A 168 -21.80 21.91 16.15
N PRO A 169 -21.80 23.25 16.35
CA PRO A 169 -20.62 24.09 16.20
C PRO A 169 -19.64 23.90 17.38
N ALA A 170 -18.38 23.60 17.07
CA ALA A 170 -17.31 23.66 18.06
C ALA A 170 -17.02 25.13 18.40
N CYS A 171 -17.07 25.49 19.69
CA CYS A 171 -16.67 26.81 20.16
C CYS A 171 -15.19 26.76 20.61
N PHE A 172 -14.42 27.80 20.29
CA PHE A 172 -12.95 27.84 20.47
C PHE A 172 -12.53 28.99 21.40
N SER A 173 -11.85 28.68 22.50
CA SER A 173 -11.06 29.62 23.33
C SER A 173 -10.45 28.91 24.55
N LEU A 174 -9.14 28.77 24.58
CA LEU A 174 -8.37 29.04 25.80
C LEU A 174 -6.92 29.34 25.44
N THR A 175 -6.27 30.09 26.32
CA THR A 175 -4.88 30.51 26.16
C THR A 175 -3.92 29.58 26.91
N CYS A 176 -2.85 29.11 26.26
CA CYS A 176 -1.80 28.24 26.79
C CYS A 176 -0.85 28.94 27.78
N ARG A 177 -1.36 29.81 28.66
CA ARG A 177 -0.59 30.24 29.83
C ARG A 177 -0.54 29.06 30.79
N ASP A 178 0.65 28.49 30.95
CA ASP A 178 0.99 27.41 31.90
C ASP A 178 0.51 26.00 31.51
N ASN A 179 0.70 25.63 30.24
CA ASN A 179 0.74 24.24 29.80
C ASN A 179 -0.57 23.43 29.99
N LEU A 180 -1.73 24.06 29.74
CA LEU A 180 -3.12 23.53 29.76
C LEU A 180 -3.61 22.91 31.10
N LEU A 181 -2.79 22.10 31.77
CA LEU A 181 -3.08 21.34 32.98
C LEU A 181 -3.49 22.18 34.20
N LEU A 182 -2.90 23.35 34.41
CA LEU A 182 -3.12 24.15 35.62
C LEU A 182 -4.43 24.96 35.60
N ARG A 183 -4.98 25.25 34.40
CA ARG A 183 -6.22 26.04 34.25
C ARG A 183 -7.47 25.19 34.02
N LEU A 184 -7.37 24.07 33.30
CA LEU A 184 -8.51 23.19 33.01
C LEU A 184 -9.11 22.55 34.29
N ARG A 185 -8.31 22.38 35.34
CA ARG A 185 -8.77 21.82 36.63
C ARG A 185 -9.62 22.81 37.45
N ARG A 186 -9.77 24.08 37.03
CA ARG A 186 -10.36 25.17 37.82
C ARG A 186 -11.61 25.82 37.23
N SER A 187 -11.96 25.60 35.97
CA SER A 187 -13.08 26.30 35.32
C SER A 187 -14.18 25.32 34.92
N HIS A 188 -15.31 25.35 35.64
CA HIS A 188 -16.55 24.64 35.36
C HIS A 188 -17.44 25.33 34.30
N GLY A 189 -16.86 26.17 33.43
CA GLY A 189 -17.59 26.90 32.40
C GLY A 189 -16.72 27.08 31.16
N ASP A 190 -17.17 26.48 30.06
CA ASP A 190 -16.64 26.52 28.70
C ASP A 190 -15.19 26.05 28.52
N SER A 191 -15.00 24.73 28.61
CA SER A 191 -13.80 24.05 28.09
C SER A 191 -13.86 23.99 26.57
N LEU A 192 -13.18 24.94 25.92
CA LEU A 192 -13.23 25.08 24.46
C LEU A 192 -12.04 24.37 23.79
N LEU A 193 -12.27 23.86 22.58
CA LEU A 193 -11.30 23.10 21.80
C LEU A 193 -10.18 24.04 21.29
N THR A 194 -8.95 23.53 21.16
CA THR A 194 -7.79 24.27 20.62
C THR A 194 -6.78 23.26 20.03
N THR A 195 -5.96 23.69 19.06
CA THR A 195 -4.90 22.87 18.46
C THR A 195 -3.53 23.56 18.46
N GLY A 196 -2.46 22.79 18.25
CA GLY A 196 -1.09 23.29 18.31
C GLY A 196 -0.70 24.10 17.07
N TYR A 197 -0.06 25.26 17.25
CA TYR A 197 0.53 26.01 16.14
C TYR A 197 1.90 25.43 15.76
N PHE A 198 2.14 25.21 14.47
CA PHE A 198 3.43 24.76 13.94
C PHE A 198 4.17 25.88 13.18
N SER A 199 5.49 25.96 13.37
CA SER A 199 6.33 27.07 12.89
C SER A 199 6.43 27.30 11.37
N THR A 200 6.00 26.35 10.54
CA THR A 200 5.98 26.50 9.07
C THR A 200 4.81 27.34 8.56
N ALA A 201 3.72 27.44 9.33
CA ALA A 201 2.47 28.01 8.82
C ALA A 201 2.43 29.54 8.81
N HIS A 202 3.03 30.26 9.78
CA HIS A 202 2.94 31.72 9.79
C HIS A 202 4.10 32.39 10.56
N GLN A 203 5.00 33.08 9.85
CA GLN A 203 6.02 33.95 10.47
C GLN A 203 5.43 35.22 11.15
N ASN A 204 4.12 35.45 11.09
CA ASN A 204 3.49 36.72 11.48
C ASN A 204 2.42 36.65 12.58
N LEU A 205 2.29 35.55 13.32
CA LEU A 205 1.28 35.46 14.38
C LEU A 205 1.89 35.80 15.75
N ARG A 206 1.86 37.10 16.07
CA ARG A 206 1.97 37.66 17.43
C ARG A 206 0.80 37.21 18.33
N VAL A 207 0.51 35.91 18.41
CA VAL A 207 -0.54 35.40 19.30
C VAL A 207 0.12 34.97 20.60
N GLN A 208 0.39 35.96 21.47
CA GLN A 208 1.08 35.82 22.78
C GLN A 208 0.37 34.90 23.79
N SER A 209 -0.55 34.04 23.35
CA SER A 209 -1.45 33.30 24.22
C SER A 209 -1.89 31.93 23.70
N LYS A 210 -1.44 31.44 22.54
CA LYS A 210 -1.87 30.15 21.99
C LYS A 210 -0.87 29.01 22.23
N CYS A 211 -1.30 27.77 22.04
CA CYS A 211 -0.47 26.58 22.24
C CYS A 211 0.42 26.37 21.01
N SER A 212 1.72 26.16 21.23
CA SER A 212 2.60 25.67 20.16
C SER A 212 2.31 24.18 19.99
N HIS A 213 2.68 23.60 18.85
CA HIS A 213 2.71 22.15 18.69
C HIS A 213 3.68 21.54 19.70
N GLY A 214 4.91 22.08 19.75
CA GLY A 214 5.96 21.73 20.69
C GLY A 214 6.94 20.69 20.14
N GLY A 215 7.88 20.26 20.99
CA GLY A 215 8.93 19.31 20.64
C GLY A 215 10.25 19.96 20.23
N VAL A 216 11.27 19.16 19.91
CA VAL A 216 12.61 19.66 19.53
C VAL A 216 12.67 20.34 18.16
N MET A 217 11.73 20.01 17.28
CA MET A 217 11.70 20.49 15.89
C MET A 217 10.78 21.69 15.66
N ASP A 218 9.95 22.04 16.65
CA ASP A 218 9.04 23.18 16.54
C ASP A 218 9.72 24.45 17.06
N SER A 219 10.06 25.37 16.15
CA SER A 219 10.66 26.65 16.55
C SER A 219 9.65 27.60 17.22
N SER A 220 8.35 27.36 17.08
CA SER A 220 7.30 28.17 17.71
C SER A 220 7.24 27.99 19.24
N ARG A 221 7.84 26.91 19.77
CA ARG A 221 8.00 26.66 21.23
C ARG A 221 8.66 27.81 22.00
N ALA A 222 9.48 28.60 21.30
CA ALA A 222 10.23 29.73 21.88
C ALA A 222 9.51 31.08 21.68
N LEU A 223 8.47 31.14 20.85
CA LEU A 223 7.82 32.36 20.37
C LEU A 223 6.39 32.47 20.91
N GLY A 224 6.22 33.04 22.11
CA GLY A 224 4.91 33.44 22.68
C GLY A 224 3.92 32.32 23.02
N ALA A 225 4.03 31.18 22.35
CA ALA A 225 3.28 29.95 22.55
C ALA A 225 4.16 28.99 23.37
N LYS A 226 4.07 29.05 24.70
CA LYS A 226 4.88 28.22 25.60
C LYS A 226 4.10 26.97 25.99
N GLY A 227 4.77 25.82 25.98
CA GLY A 227 4.26 24.58 26.57
C GLY A 227 4.12 23.41 25.60
N GLY A 228 3.62 23.67 24.39
CA GLY A 228 3.34 22.61 23.42
C GLY A 228 2.10 21.80 23.78
N ILE A 229 1.46 21.16 22.80
CA ILE A 229 0.28 20.30 23.04
C ILE A 229 0.44 18.88 22.48
N ASN A 230 1.48 18.63 21.70
CA ASN A 230 1.61 17.37 20.98
C ASN A 230 1.77 16.17 21.93
N LYS A 231 1.27 15.03 21.46
CA LYS A 231 1.22 13.73 22.16
C LYS A 231 1.77 12.62 21.26
N ASP A 232 2.70 12.95 20.37
CA ASP A 232 3.15 12.13 19.24
C ASP A 232 3.92 10.88 19.67
N SER A 233 4.61 11.00 20.79
CA SER A 233 5.45 9.94 21.35
C SER A 233 5.39 9.90 22.87
N THR A 234 5.86 8.79 23.43
CA THR A 234 6.07 8.65 24.88
C THR A 234 7.35 9.35 25.37
N SER A 235 8.12 9.97 24.48
CA SER A 235 9.39 10.62 24.81
C SER A 235 9.18 12.09 25.22
N PRO A 236 9.61 12.50 26.42
CA PRO A 236 9.51 13.90 26.87
C PRO A 236 10.36 14.85 26.02
N LEU A 237 11.32 14.34 25.24
CA LEU A 237 12.15 15.14 24.35
C LEU A 237 11.38 15.62 23.12
N PHE A 238 10.53 14.74 22.57
CA PHE A 238 9.80 15.00 21.33
C PHE A 238 8.39 15.50 21.61
N SER A 239 7.80 15.07 22.73
CA SER A 239 6.41 15.38 23.06
C SER A 239 6.26 16.03 24.43
N PRO A 240 5.80 17.28 24.49
CA PRO A 240 5.57 17.95 25.77
C PRO A 240 4.51 17.27 26.62
N HIS A 241 3.46 16.73 25.99
CA HIS A 241 2.39 15.99 26.66
C HIS A 241 2.56 14.47 26.49
N HIS A 242 3.80 13.96 26.45
CA HIS A 242 4.10 12.54 26.28
C HIS A 242 3.37 11.59 27.25
N TYR A 243 3.01 12.06 28.44
CA TYR A 243 2.26 11.29 29.44
C TYR A 243 0.81 11.00 29.02
N LEU A 244 0.22 11.78 28.10
CA LEU A 244 -1.10 11.54 27.52
C LEU A 244 -1.06 10.71 26.24
N HIS A 245 0.13 10.42 25.69
CA HIS A 245 0.28 9.69 24.42
C HIS A 245 -0.53 8.40 24.36
N LYS A 246 -0.49 7.58 25.42
CA LYS A 246 -1.23 6.30 25.44
C LYS A 246 -2.74 6.50 25.40
N GLN A 247 -3.25 7.52 26.09
CA GLN A 247 -4.68 7.84 26.09
C GLN A 247 -5.11 8.40 24.74
N ALA A 248 -4.35 9.33 24.17
CA ALA A 248 -4.59 9.85 22.83
C ALA A 248 -4.59 8.74 21.77
N ALA A 249 -3.59 7.85 21.80
CA ALA A 249 -3.50 6.73 20.86
C ALA A 249 -4.68 5.75 21.01
N GLN A 250 -5.17 5.55 22.24
CA GLN A 250 -6.35 4.72 22.48
C GLN A 250 -7.60 5.34 21.84
N VAL A 251 -7.90 6.61 22.13
CA VAL A 251 -9.08 7.28 21.56
C VAL A 251 -8.96 7.39 20.03
N ALA A 252 -7.76 7.64 19.50
CA ALA A 252 -7.49 7.62 18.06
C ALA A 252 -7.74 6.23 17.43
N THR A 253 -7.42 5.15 18.13
CA THR A 253 -7.73 3.78 17.71
C THR A 253 -9.24 3.55 17.69
N GLU A 254 -9.95 3.97 18.73
CA GLU A 254 -11.41 3.85 18.84
C GLU A 254 -12.12 4.66 17.74
N ALA A 255 -11.64 5.87 17.43
CA ALA A 255 -12.15 6.69 16.34
C ALA A 255 -11.90 6.05 14.97
N THR A 256 -10.68 5.56 14.72
CA THR A 256 -10.34 4.85 13.47
C THR A 256 -11.24 3.61 13.28
N LEU A 257 -11.51 2.88 14.36
CA LEU A 257 -12.40 1.73 14.38
C LEU A 257 -13.87 2.12 14.12
N ALA A 258 -14.35 3.24 14.68
CA ALA A 258 -15.68 3.75 14.42
C ALA A 258 -15.86 4.06 12.92
N VAL A 259 -14.89 4.73 12.30
CA VAL A 259 -14.91 5.00 10.85
C VAL A 259 -15.00 3.72 10.02
N LEU A 260 -14.23 2.68 10.37
CA LEU A 260 -14.30 1.39 9.68
C LEU A 260 -15.67 0.72 9.82
N ARG A 261 -16.32 0.82 11.00
CA ARG A 261 -17.67 0.29 11.23
C ARG A 261 -18.71 1.05 10.42
N ASP A 262 -18.69 2.37 10.46
CA ASP A 262 -19.58 3.23 9.68
C ASP A 262 -19.42 2.96 8.19
N LEU A 263 -18.17 2.77 7.73
CA LEU A 263 -17.88 2.48 6.33
C LEU A 263 -18.46 1.13 5.92
N ARG A 264 -18.23 0.07 6.71
CA ARG A 264 -18.79 -1.27 6.49
C ARG A 264 -20.30 -1.24 6.39
N ASP A 265 -20.95 -0.52 7.31
CA ASP A 265 -22.41 -0.44 7.39
C ASP A 265 -22.97 0.38 6.21
N THR A 266 -22.21 1.36 5.70
CA THR A 266 -22.59 2.19 4.54
C THR A 266 -22.41 1.50 3.18
N VAL A 267 -21.29 0.80 2.94
CA VAL A 267 -20.98 0.21 1.62
C VAL A 267 -21.34 -1.27 1.49
N GLY A 268 -21.69 -1.91 2.61
CA GLY A 268 -22.01 -3.33 2.70
C GLY A 268 -20.77 -4.23 2.73
N HIS A 269 -20.99 -5.47 3.16
CA HIS A 269 -19.94 -6.43 3.48
C HIS A 269 -18.98 -6.71 2.31
N LYS A 270 -19.50 -6.95 1.09
CA LYS A 270 -18.67 -7.26 -0.10
C LYS A 270 -17.67 -6.15 -0.43
N HIS A 271 -18.13 -4.89 -0.50
CA HIS A 271 -17.24 -3.76 -0.81
C HIS A 271 -16.24 -3.50 0.31
N PHE A 272 -16.65 -3.71 1.57
CA PHE A 272 -15.79 -3.54 2.74
C PHE A 272 -14.66 -4.58 2.80
N LEU A 273 -14.96 -5.86 2.55
CA LEU A 273 -13.95 -6.91 2.46
C LEU A 273 -12.96 -6.65 1.32
N ASN A 274 -13.47 -6.25 0.15
CA ASN A 274 -12.63 -5.90 -0.99
C ASN A 274 -11.71 -4.69 -0.72
N LEU A 275 -12.20 -3.69 0.01
CA LEU A 275 -11.40 -2.55 0.45
C LEU A 275 -10.22 -3.02 1.31
N LEU A 276 -10.49 -3.88 2.30
CA LEU A 276 -9.47 -4.38 3.23
C LEU A 276 -8.61 -5.49 2.63
N SER A 277 -8.94 -6.00 1.44
CA SER A 277 -8.28 -7.15 0.82
C SER A 277 -8.30 -8.40 1.71
N VAL A 278 -9.37 -8.53 2.51
CA VAL A 278 -9.67 -9.67 3.38
C VAL A 278 -10.63 -10.59 2.63
N ASP A 279 -10.31 -11.89 2.57
CA ASP A 279 -11.10 -12.90 1.85
C ASP A 279 -11.40 -12.61 0.36
N GLN A 280 -10.54 -11.83 -0.33
CA GLN A 280 -10.64 -11.73 -1.78
C GLN A 280 -10.27 -13.05 -2.43
N ALA A 281 -11.24 -13.71 -3.06
CA ALA A 281 -10.96 -14.85 -3.90
C ALA A 281 -10.02 -14.43 -5.04
N PRO A 282 -8.95 -15.21 -5.31
CA PRO A 282 -8.04 -14.95 -6.42
C PRO A 282 -8.79 -14.71 -7.73
N SER A 283 -8.29 -13.80 -8.57
CA SER A 283 -8.83 -13.63 -9.92
C SER A 283 -8.10 -14.52 -10.92
N LEU A 284 -8.84 -14.88 -11.97
CA LEU A 284 -8.27 -15.51 -13.15
C LEU A 284 -8.09 -14.42 -14.22
N VAL A 285 -6.85 -14.15 -14.59
CA VAL A 285 -6.51 -13.03 -15.46
C VAL A 285 -5.86 -13.53 -16.75
N PHE A 286 -6.33 -13.02 -17.88
CA PHE A 286 -5.75 -13.26 -19.20
C PHE A 286 -5.23 -11.95 -19.78
N VAL A 287 -3.94 -11.95 -20.14
CA VAL A 287 -3.28 -10.84 -20.83
C VAL A 287 -2.92 -11.35 -22.23
N LEU A 288 -3.55 -10.80 -23.25
CA LEU A 288 -3.50 -11.35 -24.60
C LEU A 288 -2.99 -10.31 -25.58
N ASP A 289 -1.90 -10.64 -26.24
CA ASP A 289 -1.49 -9.97 -27.45
C ASP A 289 -2.56 -10.23 -28.54
N THR A 290 -3.00 -9.15 -29.19
CA THR A 290 -4.10 -9.14 -30.16
C THR A 290 -3.64 -8.79 -31.58
N THR A 291 -2.34 -8.84 -31.84
CA THR A 291 -1.80 -8.62 -33.19
C THR A 291 -2.22 -9.70 -34.18
N GLY A 292 -2.10 -9.40 -35.46
CA GLY A 292 -2.57 -10.28 -36.55
C GLY A 292 -1.93 -11.67 -36.58
N SER A 293 -0.77 -11.90 -35.95
CA SER A 293 -0.14 -13.23 -35.84
C SER A 293 -0.74 -14.12 -34.75
N MET A 294 -1.42 -13.54 -33.76
CA MET A 294 -1.90 -14.20 -32.53
C MET A 294 -3.18 -15.05 -32.72
N PHE A 295 -3.59 -15.38 -33.95
CA PHE A 295 -4.88 -16.06 -34.18
C PHE A 295 -4.98 -17.44 -33.50
N GLU A 296 -3.92 -18.25 -33.62
CA GLU A 296 -3.90 -19.60 -33.01
C GLU A 296 -3.78 -19.50 -31.48
N GLU A 297 -3.01 -18.55 -31.00
CA GLU A 297 -2.77 -18.24 -29.59
C GLU A 297 -4.04 -17.77 -28.89
N ILE A 298 -4.81 -16.86 -29.50
CA ILE A 298 -6.11 -16.42 -28.98
C ILE A 298 -7.07 -17.61 -28.90
N THR A 299 -7.05 -18.49 -29.90
CA THR A 299 -7.88 -19.70 -29.89
C THR A 299 -7.45 -20.65 -28.76
N ALA A 300 -6.15 -20.81 -28.52
CA ALA A 300 -5.64 -21.61 -27.40
C ALA A 300 -5.98 -20.99 -26.05
N ALA A 301 -5.94 -19.66 -25.94
CA ALA A 301 -6.35 -18.92 -24.75
C ALA A 301 -7.84 -19.10 -24.45
N ARG A 302 -8.71 -19.11 -25.47
CA ARG A 302 -10.14 -19.43 -25.30
C ARG A 302 -10.36 -20.83 -24.76
N LEU A 303 -9.70 -21.83 -25.34
CA LEU A 303 -9.79 -23.22 -24.88
C LEU A 303 -9.27 -23.35 -23.44
N ARG A 304 -8.18 -22.66 -23.11
CA ARG A 304 -7.61 -22.60 -21.76
C ARG A 304 -8.59 -22.01 -20.75
N ALA A 305 -9.16 -20.85 -21.06
CA ALA A 305 -10.14 -20.19 -20.21
C ALA A 305 -11.33 -21.11 -19.92
N HIS A 306 -11.91 -21.70 -20.97
CA HIS A 306 -13.02 -22.63 -20.85
C HIS A 306 -12.67 -23.84 -19.96
N SER A 307 -11.49 -24.44 -20.15
CA SER A 307 -11.01 -25.57 -19.36
C SER A 307 -10.88 -25.21 -17.88
N ILE A 308 -10.17 -24.12 -17.54
CA ILE A 308 -10.01 -23.66 -16.15
C ILE A 308 -11.37 -23.41 -15.50
N MET A 309 -12.29 -22.76 -16.23
CA MET A 309 -13.61 -22.42 -15.72
C MET A 309 -14.44 -23.67 -15.44
N SER A 310 -14.43 -24.65 -16.36
CA SER A 310 -15.14 -25.92 -16.17
C SER A 310 -14.61 -26.72 -14.97
N GLN A 311 -13.29 -26.73 -14.76
CA GLN A 311 -12.66 -27.42 -13.64
C GLN A 311 -12.95 -26.75 -12.30
N ARG A 312 -13.03 -25.42 -12.26
CA ARG A 312 -13.24 -24.63 -11.04
C ARG A 312 -14.72 -24.37 -10.72
N ALA A 313 -15.65 -24.69 -11.61
CA ALA A 313 -17.09 -24.41 -11.47
C ALA A 313 -17.73 -24.98 -10.20
N PHE A 314 -17.17 -26.06 -9.63
CA PHE A 314 -17.68 -26.73 -8.42
C PHE A 314 -16.65 -26.78 -7.29
N SER A 315 -15.56 -26.02 -7.40
CA SER A 315 -14.50 -25.96 -6.39
C SER A 315 -14.72 -24.76 -5.46
N PRO A 316 -14.42 -24.89 -4.14
CA PRO A 316 -14.34 -23.73 -3.25
C PRO A 316 -13.24 -22.72 -3.65
N GLN A 317 -12.43 -23.04 -4.65
CA GLN A 317 -11.41 -22.17 -5.25
C GLN A 317 -11.90 -21.49 -6.54
N GLN A 318 -13.21 -21.28 -6.69
CA GLN A 318 -13.75 -20.55 -7.83
C GLN A 318 -13.12 -19.15 -7.89
N PRO A 319 -12.62 -18.70 -9.05
CA PRO A 319 -12.10 -17.35 -9.18
C PRO A 319 -13.17 -16.34 -8.80
N GLY A 320 -12.83 -15.36 -7.96
CA GLY A 320 -13.78 -14.35 -7.51
C GLY A 320 -14.22 -13.40 -8.63
N THR A 321 -13.30 -13.13 -9.56
CA THR A 321 -13.47 -12.23 -10.69
C THR A 321 -12.59 -12.72 -11.85
N PHE A 322 -13.05 -12.51 -13.08
CA PHE A 322 -12.33 -12.77 -14.31
C PHE A 322 -11.92 -11.45 -14.95
N ILE A 323 -10.66 -11.35 -15.39
CA ILE A 323 -10.08 -10.13 -15.95
C ILE A 323 -9.44 -10.46 -17.30
N LEU A 324 -9.75 -9.68 -18.33
CA LEU A 324 -9.12 -9.74 -19.65
C LEU A 324 -8.46 -8.41 -19.98
N VAL A 325 -7.19 -8.46 -20.34
CA VAL A 325 -6.40 -7.30 -20.79
C VAL A 325 -5.83 -7.60 -22.18
N PRO A 326 -6.51 -7.15 -23.26
CA PRO A 326 -5.93 -7.21 -24.58
C PRO A 326 -4.83 -6.14 -24.72
N PHE A 327 -3.81 -6.39 -25.53
CA PHE A 327 -2.83 -5.38 -25.92
C PHE A 327 -2.35 -5.61 -27.35
N HIS A 328 -1.91 -4.54 -27.99
CA HIS A 328 -1.17 -4.55 -29.26
C HIS A 328 -0.59 -3.14 -29.45
N ASP A 329 0.61 -3.01 -29.98
CA ASP A 329 1.22 -1.68 -30.06
C ASP A 329 0.44 -0.67 -30.92
N PRO A 330 0.27 0.59 -30.45
CA PRO A 330 0.73 1.18 -29.18
C PRO A 330 -0.29 1.10 -28.02
N GLU A 331 -1.41 0.41 -28.21
CA GLU A 331 -2.58 0.42 -27.31
C GLU A 331 -2.55 -0.73 -26.31
N VAL A 332 -2.96 -0.44 -25.07
CA VAL A 332 -3.09 -1.44 -23.99
C VAL A 332 -4.49 -1.31 -23.39
N GLY A 333 -5.23 -2.42 -23.34
CA GLY A 333 -6.62 -2.47 -22.89
C GLY A 333 -7.64 -2.22 -24.02
N PRO A 334 -8.90 -1.92 -23.68
CA PRO A 334 -9.43 -1.68 -22.33
C PRO A 334 -9.50 -2.95 -21.48
N VAL A 335 -9.40 -2.80 -20.15
CA VAL A 335 -9.58 -3.91 -19.19
C VAL A 335 -11.06 -4.29 -19.14
N SER A 336 -11.34 -5.58 -19.31
CA SER A 336 -12.68 -6.14 -19.13
C SER A 336 -12.73 -6.99 -17.87
N GLU A 337 -13.63 -6.67 -16.94
CA GLU A 337 -13.79 -7.38 -15.66
C GLU A 337 -15.22 -7.90 -15.50
N THR A 338 -15.37 -9.10 -14.96
CA THR A 338 -16.69 -9.66 -14.65
C THR A 338 -16.61 -10.76 -13.59
N ASP A 339 -17.65 -10.87 -12.77
CA ASP A 339 -17.83 -12.00 -11.84
C ASP A 339 -18.60 -13.17 -12.53
N ASP A 340 -19.15 -12.94 -13.73
CA ASP A 340 -19.92 -13.93 -14.49
C ASP A 340 -19.03 -14.67 -15.51
N PRO A 341 -18.87 -16.01 -15.36
CA PRO A 341 -18.17 -16.85 -16.32
C PRO A 341 -18.68 -16.72 -17.77
N GLN A 342 -19.98 -16.61 -17.98
CA GLN A 342 -20.55 -16.56 -19.34
C GLN A 342 -20.19 -15.24 -20.02
N GLN A 343 -20.29 -14.13 -19.28
CA GLN A 343 -19.87 -12.82 -19.75
C GLN A 343 -18.37 -12.77 -20.06
N PHE A 344 -17.53 -13.45 -19.27
CA PHE A 344 -16.09 -13.52 -19.53
C PHE A 344 -15.78 -14.26 -20.84
N MET A 345 -16.45 -15.39 -21.08
CA MET A 345 -16.31 -16.12 -22.34
C MET A 345 -16.75 -15.29 -23.55
N GLN A 346 -17.79 -14.47 -23.42
CA GLN A 346 -18.18 -13.52 -24.47
C GLN A 346 -17.08 -12.50 -24.77
N TYR A 347 -16.38 -11.99 -23.75
CA TYR A 347 -15.24 -11.10 -23.98
C TYR A 347 -14.13 -11.80 -24.78
N MET A 348 -13.82 -13.05 -24.43
CA MET A 348 -12.82 -13.87 -25.13
C MET A 348 -13.23 -14.19 -26.57
N GLU A 349 -14.51 -14.47 -26.83
CA GLU A 349 -15.05 -14.74 -28.17
C GLU A 349 -14.99 -13.50 -29.07
N ASN A 350 -15.19 -12.30 -28.52
CA ASN A 350 -15.16 -11.04 -29.26
C ASN A 350 -13.75 -10.55 -29.60
N LEU A 351 -12.69 -11.20 -29.09
CA LEU A 351 -11.31 -10.84 -29.45
C LEU A 351 -11.04 -11.11 -30.93
N LEU A 352 -10.52 -10.11 -31.63
CA LEU A 352 -10.10 -10.22 -33.02
C LEU A 352 -8.59 -9.99 -33.09
N ALA A 353 -7.88 -10.90 -33.76
CA ALA A 353 -6.49 -10.68 -34.14
C ALA A 353 -6.45 -9.62 -35.25
N LEU A 354 -6.14 -8.38 -34.90
CA LEU A 354 -6.17 -7.25 -35.82
C LEU A 354 -4.92 -6.39 -35.66
N GLY A 355 -4.48 -5.81 -36.78
CA GLY A 355 -3.33 -4.92 -36.77
C GLY A 355 -2.02 -5.65 -36.48
N GLY A 356 -1.09 -4.92 -35.87
CA GLY A 356 0.30 -5.34 -35.65
C GLY A 356 1.27 -4.35 -36.29
N GLY A 357 2.25 -3.92 -35.50
CA GLY A 357 3.35 -3.07 -35.92
C GLY A 357 4.62 -3.86 -36.19
N ASP A 358 5.72 -3.37 -35.64
CA ASP A 358 6.97 -4.08 -35.48
C ASP A 358 7.06 -4.73 -34.10
N GLU A 359 7.67 -5.91 -34.01
CA GLU A 359 8.18 -6.37 -32.73
C GLU A 359 9.33 -5.45 -32.29
N PRO A 360 9.41 -5.00 -31.02
CA PRO A 360 8.75 -5.48 -29.79
C PRO A 360 7.39 -4.84 -29.42
N GLU A 361 6.69 -5.37 -28.41
CA GLU A 361 5.34 -4.94 -27.95
C GLU A 361 5.21 -4.50 -26.48
N MET A 362 4.15 -3.77 -26.11
CA MET A 362 3.86 -3.20 -24.78
C MET A 362 3.33 -4.21 -23.74
N CYS A 363 3.93 -5.39 -23.69
CA CYS A 363 3.51 -6.51 -22.85
C CYS A 363 3.64 -6.21 -21.34
N LEU A 364 4.72 -5.56 -20.87
CA LEU A 364 4.90 -5.30 -19.44
C LEU A 364 3.90 -4.27 -18.91
N SER A 365 3.49 -3.31 -19.74
CA SER A 365 2.42 -2.35 -19.45
C SER A 365 1.08 -3.07 -19.29
N ALA A 366 0.78 -4.04 -20.17
CA ALA A 366 -0.42 -4.87 -20.06
C ALA A 366 -0.42 -5.72 -18.78
N ILE A 367 0.72 -6.30 -18.41
CA ILE A 367 0.88 -7.04 -17.15
C ILE A 367 0.75 -6.11 -15.94
N GLN A 368 1.32 -4.90 -15.99
CA GLN A 368 1.17 -3.92 -14.92
C GLN A 368 -0.30 -3.54 -14.71
N LEU A 369 -1.04 -3.33 -15.81
CA LEU A 369 -2.45 -3.03 -15.79
C LEU A 369 -3.26 -4.21 -15.19
N ALA A 370 -3.00 -5.43 -15.66
CA ALA A 370 -3.59 -6.65 -15.12
C ALA A 370 -3.33 -6.81 -13.61
N LEU A 371 -2.08 -6.64 -13.18
CA LEU A 371 -1.68 -6.68 -11.77
C LEU A 371 -2.31 -5.56 -10.96
N THR A 372 -2.58 -4.38 -11.53
CA THR A 372 -3.22 -3.28 -10.79
C THR A 372 -4.67 -3.62 -10.46
N HIS A 373 -5.38 -4.24 -11.40
CA HIS A 373 -6.78 -4.61 -11.30
C HIS A 373 -7.01 -5.94 -10.55
N SER A 374 -6.02 -6.84 -10.51
CA SER A 374 -6.17 -8.14 -9.84
C SER A 374 -6.04 -8.06 -8.30
N PRO A 375 -6.79 -8.88 -7.52
CA PRO A 375 -6.55 -9.06 -6.10
C PRO A 375 -5.26 -9.88 -5.85
N PRO A 376 -4.73 -9.90 -4.61
CA PRO A 376 -3.61 -10.76 -4.26
C PRO A 376 -3.87 -12.24 -4.56
N LEU A 377 -2.79 -13.02 -4.73
CA LEU A 377 -2.81 -14.46 -5.05
C LEU A 377 -3.46 -14.83 -6.39
N SER A 378 -3.71 -13.85 -7.26
CA SER A 378 -4.29 -14.07 -8.57
C SER A 378 -3.37 -14.85 -9.51
N GLU A 379 -3.98 -15.57 -10.44
CA GLU A 379 -3.28 -16.29 -11.52
C GLU A 379 -3.40 -15.49 -12.81
N ILE A 380 -2.26 -15.13 -13.40
CA ILE A 380 -2.17 -14.34 -14.62
C ILE A 380 -1.56 -15.19 -15.72
N PHE A 381 -2.29 -15.38 -16.82
CA PHE A 381 -1.83 -16.05 -18.03
C PHE A 381 -1.57 -15.02 -19.12
N VAL A 382 -0.33 -14.98 -19.61
CA VAL A 382 0.11 -14.06 -20.65
C VAL A 382 0.37 -14.85 -21.94
N PHE A 383 -0.25 -14.44 -23.04
CA PHE A 383 -0.03 -15.01 -24.37
C PHE A 383 0.52 -13.94 -25.29
N THR A 384 1.68 -14.19 -25.90
CA THR A 384 2.32 -13.29 -26.88
C THR A 384 3.36 -14.05 -27.69
N ASP A 385 3.62 -13.63 -28.91
CA ASP A 385 4.75 -14.07 -29.73
C ASP A 385 5.89 -13.03 -29.77
N ALA A 386 5.75 -11.89 -29.08
CA ALA A 386 6.63 -10.74 -29.17
C ALA A 386 7.43 -10.43 -27.88
N SER A 387 8.66 -9.94 -28.03
CA SER A 387 9.48 -9.43 -26.92
C SER A 387 8.97 -8.06 -26.39
N PRO A 388 9.27 -7.67 -25.14
CA PRO A 388 8.70 -6.47 -24.54
C PRO A 388 9.44 -5.18 -24.94
N LYS A 389 8.71 -4.21 -25.50
CA LYS A 389 9.21 -2.87 -25.87
C LYS A 389 9.45 -2.00 -24.63
N ASP A 390 8.73 -2.28 -23.56
CA ASP A 390 8.65 -1.54 -22.32
C ASP A 390 9.47 -2.18 -21.18
N ALA A 391 10.63 -2.76 -21.51
CA ALA A 391 11.56 -3.42 -20.58
C ALA A 391 11.90 -2.60 -19.31
N HIS A 392 11.86 -1.26 -19.40
CA HIS A 392 12.08 -0.36 -18.26
C HIS A 392 11.05 -0.51 -17.13
N LEU A 393 9.88 -1.09 -17.38
CA LEU A 393 8.84 -1.36 -16.38
C LEU A 393 9.08 -2.64 -15.58
N PHE A 394 10.08 -3.46 -15.95
CA PHE A 394 10.30 -4.78 -15.37
C PHE A 394 10.37 -4.76 -13.84
N ASP A 395 11.15 -3.85 -13.24
CA ASP A 395 11.30 -3.79 -11.78
C ASP A 395 9.99 -3.39 -11.07
N ALA A 396 9.21 -2.50 -11.68
CA ALA A 396 7.91 -2.11 -11.15
C ALA A 396 6.89 -3.26 -11.22
N VAL A 397 6.83 -3.95 -12.36
CA VAL A 397 5.97 -5.14 -12.56
C VAL A 397 6.37 -6.26 -11.60
N LYS A 398 7.67 -6.53 -11.48
CA LYS A 398 8.23 -7.51 -10.54
C LYS A 398 7.84 -7.18 -9.10
N ALA A 399 8.04 -5.94 -8.65
CA ALA A 399 7.69 -5.53 -7.30
C ALA A 399 6.19 -5.72 -7.03
N LEU A 400 5.33 -5.35 -7.99
CA LEU A 400 3.88 -5.48 -7.86
C LEU A 400 3.43 -6.95 -7.85
N ALA A 401 3.99 -7.80 -8.70
CA ALA A 401 3.70 -9.23 -8.73
C ALA A 401 4.07 -9.91 -7.41
N LEU A 402 5.23 -9.57 -6.84
CA LEU A 402 5.70 -10.09 -5.55
C LEU A 402 4.86 -9.56 -4.37
N GLU A 403 4.51 -8.27 -4.37
CA GLU A 403 3.65 -7.66 -3.34
C GLU A 403 2.27 -8.31 -3.32
N LYS A 404 1.69 -8.57 -4.50
CA LYS A 404 0.40 -9.26 -4.62
C LYS A 404 0.51 -10.78 -4.55
N GLN A 405 1.71 -11.35 -4.45
CA GLN A 405 1.93 -12.81 -4.52
C GLN A 405 1.19 -13.46 -5.70
N SER A 406 1.07 -12.74 -6.82
CA SER A 406 0.33 -13.20 -8.01
C SER A 406 1.25 -14.02 -8.90
N LYS A 407 0.79 -15.17 -9.36
CA LYS A 407 1.56 -16.07 -10.24
C LYS A 407 1.41 -15.61 -11.68
N VAL A 408 2.52 -15.33 -12.37
CA VAL A 408 2.52 -14.94 -13.79
C VAL A 408 3.06 -16.09 -14.64
N THR A 409 2.20 -16.65 -15.49
CA THR A 409 2.52 -17.75 -16.40
C THR A 409 2.52 -17.25 -17.84
N PHE A 410 3.63 -17.46 -18.56
CA PHE A 410 3.76 -17.05 -19.96
C PHE A 410 3.60 -18.25 -20.88
N LEU A 411 2.79 -18.07 -21.93
CA LEU A 411 2.71 -18.95 -23.08
C LEU A 411 3.25 -18.16 -24.27
N LEU A 412 4.49 -18.46 -24.65
CA LEU A 412 5.23 -17.76 -25.69
C LEU A 412 5.27 -18.61 -26.95
N THR A 413 4.85 -18.04 -28.07
CA THR A 413 4.99 -18.68 -29.37
C THR A 413 6.25 -18.20 -30.08
N GLU A 414 7.08 -19.14 -30.55
CA GLU A 414 8.24 -18.84 -31.39
C GLU A 414 7.95 -19.24 -32.83
N ASP A 415 8.14 -18.30 -33.77
CA ASP A 415 8.08 -18.61 -35.19
C ASP A 415 9.36 -19.36 -35.63
N PRO A 416 9.25 -20.59 -36.18
CA PRO A 416 10.39 -21.39 -36.64
C PRO A 416 11.32 -20.66 -37.62
N ARG A 417 10.82 -19.63 -38.33
CA ARG A 417 11.62 -18.82 -39.24
C ARG A 417 12.80 -18.14 -38.55
N TYR A 418 12.63 -17.67 -37.31
CA TYR A 418 13.70 -17.03 -36.53
C TYR A 418 14.69 -18.03 -35.94
N VAL A 419 14.25 -19.27 -35.66
CA VAL A 419 15.12 -20.35 -35.16
C VAL A 419 16.01 -20.91 -36.28
N SER A 420 15.50 -20.97 -37.51
CA SER A 420 16.20 -21.58 -38.66
C SER A 420 17.34 -20.75 -39.26
N GLU A 421 17.34 -19.43 -39.07
CA GLU A 421 18.41 -18.54 -39.57
C GLU A 421 19.75 -18.72 -38.84
N SER A 422 19.74 -19.36 -37.67
CA SER A 422 20.97 -19.71 -36.94
C SER A 422 21.80 -20.82 -37.62
N ARG A 423 21.25 -21.54 -38.61
CA ARG A 423 21.94 -22.64 -39.32
C ARG A 423 22.07 -22.49 -40.83
N ALA A 424 21.36 -21.56 -41.48
CA ALA A 424 21.41 -21.40 -42.93
C ALA A 424 21.99 -20.03 -43.34
N LYS A 425 23.30 -19.99 -43.58
CA LYS A 425 23.89 -18.93 -44.42
C LYS A 425 23.26 -19.04 -45.82
N ILE A 426 22.50 -18.03 -46.24
CA ILE A 426 22.55 -17.34 -47.56
C ILE A 426 21.20 -16.69 -47.92
N ARG A 427 21.26 -15.35 -48.07
CA ARG A 427 20.47 -14.42 -48.92
C ARG A 427 19.13 -13.80 -48.44
N ARG A 428 19.22 -12.47 -48.22
CA ARG A 428 18.25 -11.37 -48.49
C ARG A 428 16.93 -11.46 -47.72
N ARG A 429 16.66 -10.62 -46.71
CA ARG A 429 16.53 -9.14 -46.71
C ARG A 429 16.69 -8.65 -45.27
N SER A 430 17.11 -7.40 -45.10
CA SER A 430 17.19 -6.66 -43.83
C SER A 430 15.94 -6.83 -42.95
N ARG A 431 15.93 -7.84 -42.09
CA ARG A 431 15.15 -7.89 -40.85
C ARG A 431 16.19 -7.96 -39.75
N GLU A 432 16.10 -7.07 -38.77
CA GLU A 432 16.96 -7.13 -37.58
C GLU A 432 16.89 -8.55 -37.00
N THR A 433 18.04 -9.21 -36.91
CA THR A 433 18.16 -10.48 -36.19
C THR A 433 17.85 -10.20 -34.73
N LEU A 434 16.67 -10.64 -34.29
CA LEU A 434 16.21 -10.47 -32.92
C LEU A 434 17.14 -11.22 -31.97
N PRO A 435 17.45 -10.68 -30.78
CA PRO A 435 18.35 -11.33 -29.84
C PRO A 435 17.84 -12.72 -29.44
N PRO A 436 18.72 -13.72 -29.26
CA PRO A 436 18.31 -15.06 -28.81
C PRO A 436 17.73 -15.05 -27.40
N ASP A 437 18.01 -14.01 -26.61
CA ASP A 437 17.58 -13.86 -25.22
C ASP A 437 16.37 -12.90 -25.07
N ARG A 438 15.64 -12.63 -26.15
CA ARG A 438 14.58 -11.60 -26.16
C ARG A 438 13.42 -11.85 -25.18
N PHE A 439 13.27 -13.09 -24.71
CA PHE A 439 12.23 -13.51 -23.76
C PHE A 439 12.76 -13.72 -22.32
N SER A 440 14.01 -13.34 -22.02
CA SER A 440 14.59 -13.57 -20.68
C SER A 440 13.90 -12.80 -19.56
N LEU A 441 13.34 -11.62 -19.86
CA LEU A 441 12.54 -10.86 -18.92
C LEU A 441 11.27 -11.62 -18.51
N TYR A 442 10.58 -12.25 -19.45
CA TYR A 442 9.39 -13.07 -19.16
C TYR A 442 9.75 -14.28 -18.31
N SER A 443 10.82 -14.98 -18.68
CA SER A 443 11.33 -16.15 -17.93
C SER A 443 11.72 -15.78 -16.49
N SER A 444 12.36 -14.62 -16.31
CA SER A 444 12.74 -14.10 -15.00
C SER A 444 11.52 -13.74 -14.15
N LEU A 445 10.52 -13.08 -14.74
CA LEU A 445 9.30 -12.69 -14.03
C LEU A 445 8.46 -13.90 -13.62
N SER A 446 8.31 -14.90 -14.51
CA SER A 446 7.56 -16.11 -14.18
C SER A 446 8.21 -16.88 -13.04
N ALA A 447 9.53 -17.07 -13.10
CA ALA A 447 10.27 -17.79 -12.06
C ALA A 447 10.18 -17.09 -10.69
N LEU A 448 10.30 -15.76 -10.66
CA LEU A 448 10.20 -14.97 -9.43
C LEU A 448 8.79 -14.95 -8.83
N SER A 449 7.76 -14.95 -9.67
CA SER A 449 6.36 -14.94 -9.24
C SER A 449 5.82 -16.33 -8.87
N GLY A 450 6.62 -17.39 -9.05
CA GLY A 450 6.18 -18.78 -8.85
C GLY A 450 5.26 -19.30 -9.96
N GLY A 451 5.28 -18.65 -11.13
CA GLY A 451 4.69 -19.14 -12.36
C GLY A 451 5.74 -19.85 -13.24
N MET A 452 5.38 -20.08 -14.50
CA MET A 452 6.22 -20.79 -15.47
C MET A 452 6.22 -20.07 -16.81
N THR A 453 7.30 -20.21 -17.57
CA THR A 453 7.34 -19.81 -18.98
C THR A 453 7.33 -21.05 -19.85
N VAL A 454 6.44 -21.07 -20.83
CA VAL A 454 6.24 -22.19 -21.73
C VAL A 454 6.43 -21.71 -23.16
N PHE A 455 7.43 -22.27 -23.83
CA PHE A 455 7.71 -22.00 -25.24
C PHE A 455 6.98 -23.01 -26.13
N THR A 456 6.34 -22.52 -27.18
CA THR A 456 5.59 -23.35 -28.13
C THR A 456 5.69 -22.83 -29.56
N THR A 457 5.10 -23.54 -30.50
CA THR A 457 4.92 -23.12 -31.89
C THR A 457 3.43 -22.96 -32.19
N ASN A 458 3.07 -22.22 -33.24
CA ASN A 458 1.67 -22.03 -33.63
C ASN A 458 0.94 -23.38 -33.82
N SER A 459 1.64 -24.44 -34.25
CA SER A 459 1.04 -25.76 -34.46
C SER A 459 0.81 -26.57 -33.17
N ASP A 460 1.53 -26.26 -32.09
CA ASP A 460 1.51 -27.05 -30.85
C ASP A 460 0.90 -26.33 -29.65
N ILE A 461 0.58 -25.03 -29.78
CA ILE A 461 0.06 -24.22 -28.68
C ILE A 461 -1.20 -24.80 -28.04
N HIS A 462 -2.11 -25.40 -28.81
CA HIS A 462 -3.33 -26.05 -28.28
C HIS A 462 -3.00 -27.26 -27.40
N LYS A 463 -1.95 -28.02 -27.72
CA LYS A 463 -1.53 -29.19 -26.93
C LYS A 463 -0.77 -28.76 -25.67
N VAL A 464 0.10 -27.76 -25.82
CA VAL A 464 0.97 -27.28 -24.75
C VAL A 464 0.17 -26.50 -23.69
N SER A 465 -0.84 -25.74 -24.12
CA SER A 465 -1.81 -25.10 -23.23
C SER A 465 -2.53 -26.10 -22.30
N ALA A 466 -2.78 -27.32 -22.78
CA ALA A 466 -3.34 -28.40 -21.96
C ALA A 466 -2.34 -28.94 -20.93
N ILE A 467 -1.03 -28.97 -21.20
CA ILE A 467 0.00 -29.44 -20.25
C ILE A 467 0.15 -28.47 -19.07
N VAL A 468 -0.10 -27.17 -19.28
CA VAL A 468 -0.19 -26.19 -18.18
C VAL A 468 -1.38 -26.51 -17.26
N GLU A 469 -2.32 -27.38 -17.63
CA GLU A 469 -3.42 -27.83 -16.74
C GLU A 469 -2.86 -28.73 -15.64
N ASP A 470 -2.00 -29.68 -16.01
CA ASP A 470 -1.48 -30.68 -15.09
C ASP A 470 -0.53 -30.08 -14.06
N ASN A 471 0.36 -29.16 -14.47
CA ASN A 471 1.33 -28.55 -13.55
C ASN A 471 0.68 -27.65 -12.48
N ILE A 472 -0.46 -27.01 -12.79
CA ILE A 472 -1.22 -26.21 -11.82
C ILE A 472 -2.06 -27.10 -10.89
N ALA A 473 -2.45 -28.29 -11.36
CA ALA A 473 -3.12 -29.29 -10.54
C ALA A 473 -2.16 -30.04 -9.60
N THR A 474 -0.92 -30.32 -10.03
CA THR A 474 0.09 -31.06 -9.23
C THR A 474 0.73 -30.26 -8.11
N ASP A 475 0.81 -28.93 -8.23
CA ASP A 475 1.23 -28.02 -7.14
C ASP A 475 0.31 -28.12 -5.90
N LYS A 476 -0.81 -28.85 -5.99
CA LYS A 476 -1.80 -29.04 -4.91
C LYS A 476 -1.66 -30.38 -4.17
N VAL A 477 -0.72 -31.25 -4.52
CA VAL A 477 -0.52 -32.55 -3.86
C VAL A 477 0.80 -32.58 -3.07
N ASP A 478 1.01 -31.64 -2.15
CA ASP A 478 2.16 -31.72 -1.22
C ASP A 478 1.93 -31.04 0.14
N TYR A 479 0.69 -31.04 0.64
CA TYR A 479 0.37 -30.66 2.03
C TYR A 479 -0.48 -31.72 2.76
N THR A 480 -0.18 -33.01 2.56
CA THR A 480 -0.70 -34.06 3.45
C THR A 480 0.30 -35.20 3.61
N ARG A 481 1.49 -34.94 4.17
CA ARG A 481 2.23 -35.94 4.98
C ARG A 481 3.47 -35.34 5.66
N ALA A 482 3.35 -35.07 6.96
CA ALA A 482 4.42 -35.27 7.96
C ALA A 482 3.82 -34.99 9.34
N ASP A 483 3.05 -35.96 9.85
CA ASP A 483 2.95 -36.21 11.29
C ASP A 483 3.85 -37.39 11.63
#